data_AF-A0A1F4TIE9-F1
#
_entry.id   AF-A0A1F4TIE9-F1
#
_cell.length_a   1.000
_cell.length_b   1.000
_cell.length_c   1.000
_cell.angle_alpha   90.00
_cell.angle_beta   90.00
_cell.angle_gamma   90.00
#
_symmetry.space_group_name_H-M   'P 1'
#
loop_
_entity.id
_entity.type
_entity.pdbx_description
1 polymer ?
#
loop_
_entity_poly.entity_id
_entity_poly.type
_entity_poly.pdbx_seq_one_letter_code
_entity_poly.pdbx_strand_id
1 'polypeptide(L)'
;MTKNLPVTTKINQAGHLEIGGCDLVEVAQEFGTPLYVLDEATIRDRCQQYVNAFKKHHANTEVIYASKALCTAALLKIVASEGLGFDCSSGGEIYTALKAGCDPKKIYFHGNNKPKKELGEAVSVGVGRIVVDNLQELENLDEVTTQLGKRAEILFRINPQIEAHTHDYIKTGQINSKFGIALDKVDEAVKIAKSSKSISLMGLHAHIGSQIFDVDPFVDEVKLLLALVKKHQLPELNIGGGVGVAYTDADNPAAIAVFAERIAQVLKDDAAIKLILEPGRSIICNAGITLYTIGGVKEIARIKKYIFIDGGMSDNPRPILYQAQYDAKIANKANIKPEEVVTVAGRFCESGDILIKDIKLPKVAVGDVLAVVGTGAYNYSMASNYNRVGRPAMVLLNEGNATLIINRESYEDLILNDVII
;
A
#
# COMPACT_ATOMS: atom_id res chain seq x y z
N MET A 1 -6.81 19.23 -12.93
CA MET A 1 -5.75 18.92 -11.96
C MET A 1 -5.14 17.58 -12.32
N THR A 2 -3.86 17.37 -12.01
CA THR A 2 -3.13 16.14 -12.35
C THR A 2 -3.71 14.94 -11.61
N LYS A 3 -3.70 13.74 -12.23
CA LYS A 3 -4.35 12.52 -11.72
C LYS A 3 -3.70 11.97 -10.43
N ASN A 4 -2.52 12.49 -10.09
CA ASN A 4 -1.65 12.02 -9.02
C ASN A 4 -1.80 12.78 -7.68
N LEU A 5 -2.62 13.83 -7.65
CA LEU A 5 -2.87 14.65 -6.45
C LEU A 5 -4.07 14.15 -5.63
N PRO A 6 -4.09 14.43 -4.31
CA PRO A 6 -5.29 14.28 -3.49
C PRO A 6 -6.51 15.04 -4.05
N VAL A 7 -7.71 14.50 -3.88
CA VAL A 7 -8.95 15.01 -4.50
C VAL A 7 -9.36 16.39 -3.99
N THR A 8 -8.93 16.77 -2.79
CA THR A 8 -9.21 18.08 -2.18
C THR A 8 -8.18 19.14 -2.55
N THR A 9 -7.18 18.82 -3.35
CA THR A 9 -6.08 19.74 -3.69
C THR A 9 -6.60 20.99 -4.40
N LYS A 10 -6.14 22.17 -3.98
CA LYS A 10 -6.43 23.46 -4.60
C LYS A 10 -5.19 24.36 -4.55
N ILE A 11 -5.26 25.47 -5.26
CA ILE A 11 -4.34 26.59 -5.06
C ILE A 11 -5.15 27.70 -4.38
N ASN A 12 -4.72 28.13 -3.20
CA ASN A 12 -5.42 29.17 -2.44
C ASN A 12 -5.13 30.57 -2.99
N GLN A 13 -5.71 31.60 -2.36
CA GLN A 13 -5.59 32.99 -2.81
C GLN A 13 -4.15 33.54 -2.73
N ALA A 14 -3.31 32.99 -1.85
CA ALA A 14 -1.89 33.32 -1.75
C ALA A 14 -1.04 32.66 -2.85
N GLY A 15 -1.63 31.78 -3.66
CA GLY A 15 -0.89 30.98 -4.64
C GLY A 15 -0.24 29.74 -4.04
N HIS A 16 -0.55 29.39 -2.79
CA HIS A 16 -0.03 28.22 -2.11
C HIS A 16 -0.86 26.97 -2.42
N LEU A 17 -0.24 25.80 -2.30
CA LEU A 17 -0.91 24.51 -2.38
C LEU A 17 -1.71 24.25 -1.10
N GLU A 18 -3.00 23.95 -1.27
CA GLU A 18 -3.94 23.66 -0.18
C GLU A 18 -4.48 22.24 -0.36
N ILE A 19 -4.56 21.46 0.73
CA ILE A 19 -5.15 20.11 0.74
C ILE A 19 -6.02 19.98 1.99
N GLY A 20 -7.20 19.36 1.85
CA GLY A 20 -8.14 19.20 2.95
C GLY A 20 -8.55 20.53 3.59
N GLY A 21 -8.46 21.66 2.86
CA GLY A 21 -8.69 23.01 3.38
C GLY A 21 -7.55 23.61 4.20
N CYS A 22 -6.37 22.97 4.24
CA CYS A 22 -5.20 23.46 4.98
C CYS A 22 -4.11 23.96 4.01
N ASP A 23 -3.52 25.12 4.28
CA ASP A 23 -2.35 25.63 3.56
C ASP A 23 -1.10 24.79 3.92
N LEU A 24 -0.47 24.17 2.92
CA LEU A 24 0.65 23.26 3.17
C LEU A 24 1.93 23.99 3.64
N VAL A 25 2.04 25.29 3.42
CA VAL A 25 3.15 26.09 3.96
C VAL A 25 2.98 26.26 5.47
N GLU A 26 1.76 26.53 5.93
CA GLU A 26 1.44 26.65 7.36
C GLU A 26 1.58 25.30 8.06
N VAL A 27 1.08 24.22 7.44
CA VAL A 27 1.25 22.85 7.95
C VAL A 27 2.74 22.47 8.06
N ALA A 28 3.56 22.80 7.06
CA ALA A 28 5.01 22.56 7.13
C ALA A 28 5.67 23.36 8.26
N GLN A 29 5.23 24.60 8.50
CA GLN A 29 5.74 25.44 9.58
C GLN A 29 5.34 24.91 10.97
N GLU A 30 4.11 24.44 11.13
CA GLU A 30 3.59 23.94 12.42
C GLU A 30 4.23 22.61 12.84
N PHE A 31 4.29 21.63 11.93
CA PHE A 31 4.72 20.26 12.25
C PHE A 31 6.18 19.97 11.86
N GLY A 32 6.83 20.92 11.19
CA GLY A 32 8.19 20.80 10.65
C GLY A 32 8.28 19.81 9.48
N THR A 33 9.39 19.84 8.75
CA THR A 33 9.69 18.94 7.63
C THR A 33 10.91 18.04 7.93
N PRO A 34 11.07 16.89 7.24
CA PRO A 34 10.11 16.27 6.31
C PRO A 34 8.78 15.92 6.99
N LEU A 35 7.67 15.90 6.26
CA LEU A 35 6.34 15.64 6.81
C LEU A 35 5.50 14.82 5.84
N TYR A 36 4.98 13.67 6.28
CA TYR A 36 3.93 12.98 5.52
C TYR A 36 2.59 13.63 5.78
N VAL A 37 1.83 13.86 4.73
CA VAL A 37 0.51 14.49 4.78
C VAL A 37 -0.47 13.58 4.07
N LEU A 38 -1.56 13.22 4.73
CA LEU A 38 -2.65 12.43 4.18
C LEU A 38 -3.92 13.28 4.06
N ASP A 39 -4.61 13.20 2.93
CA ASP A 39 -5.94 13.79 2.74
C ASP A 39 -7.03 12.76 3.08
N GLU A 40 -7.77 12.99 4.17
CA GLU A 40 -8.78 12.04 4.63
C GLU A 40 -9.88 11.80 3.59
N ALA A 41 -10.32 12.86 2.91
CA ALA A 41 -11.37 12.78 1.90
C ALA A 41 -10.96 11.87 0.71
N THR A 42 -9.70 11.95 0.25
CA THR A 42 -9.20 11.02 -0.78
C THR A 42 -9.23 9.57 -0.31
N ILE A 43 -8.82 9.29 0.94
CA ILE A 43 -8.81 7.92 1.48
C ILE A 43 -10.22 7.34 1.46
N ARG A 44 -11.19 8.09 1.99
CA ARG A 44 -12.60 7.67 2.05
C ARG A 44 -13.19 7.48 0.66
N ASP A 45 -12.97 8.44 -0.24
CA ASP A 45 -13.40 8.35 -1.64
C ASP A 45 -12.86 7.08 -2.34
N ARG A 46 -11.57 6.77 -2.17
CA ARG A 46 -10.97 5.56 -2.76
C ARG A 46 -11.54 4.28 -2.18
N CYS A 47 -11.74 4.20 -0.86
CA CYS A 47 -12.42 3.06 -0.23
C CYS A 47 -13.82 2.87 -0.81
N GLN A 48 -14.60 3.94 -0.91
CA GLN A 48 -15.97 3.90 -1.42
C GLN A 48 -16.04 3.57 -2.91
N GLN A 49 -15.08 4.02 -3.73
CA GLN A 49 -15.01 3.62 -5.14
C GLN A 49 -14.90 2.11 -5.30
N TYR A 50 -14.03 1.45 -4.51
CA TYR A 50 -13.93 -0.01 -4.53
C TYR A 50 -15.21 -0.68 -4.03
N VAL A 51 -15.68 -0.30 -2.85
CA VAL A 51 -16.85 -0.94 -2.21
C VAL A 51 -18.09 -0.80 -3.09
N ASN A 52 -18.39 0.39 -3.58
CA ASN A 52 -19.60 0.65 -4.36
C ASN A 52 -19.53 0.05 -5.75
N ALA A 53 -18.39 0.13 -6.44
CA ALA A 53 -18.24 -0.43 -7.77
C ALA A 53 -18.41 -1.96 -7.73
N PHE A 54 -17.76 -2.65 -6.79
CA PHE A 54 -17.91 -4.10 -6.70
C PHE A 54 -19.28 -4.54 -6.20
N LYS A 55 -19.84 -3.92 -5.14
CA LYS A 55 -21.18 -4.30 -4.66
C LYS A 55 -22.28 -4.11 -5.69
N LYS A 56 -22.12 -3.16 -6.62
CA LYS A 56 -23.05 -2.95 -7.74
C LYS A 56 -23.08 -4.14 -8.70
N HIS A 57 -21.93 -4.78 -8.95
CA HIS A 57 -21.80 -5.83 -9.97
C HIS A 57 -21.71 -7.26 -9.39
N HIS A 58 -21.20 -7.41 -8.17
CA HIS A 58 -21.09 -8.67 -7.43
C HIS A 58 -21.27 -8.41 -5.92
N ALA A 59 -22.52 -8.55 -5.44
CA ALA A 59 -22.89 -8.14 -4.08
C ALA A 59 -22.10 -8.85 -2.96
N ASN A 60 -21.69 -10.11 -3.19
CA ASN A 60 -20.86 -10.88 -2.27
C ASN A 60 -19.36 -10.58 -2.48
N THR A 61 -18.99 -9.30 -2.37
CA THR A 61 -17.60 -8.84 -2.44
C THR A 61 -17.13 -8.27 -1.11
N GLU A 62 -15.94 -8.67 -0.68
CA GLU A 62 -15.20 -8.04 0.41
C GLU A 62 -13.95 -7.34 -0.14
N VAL A 63 -13.71 -6.12 0.32
CA VAL A 63 -12.50 -5.37 0.01
C VAL A 63 -11.68 -5.29 1.29
N ILE A 64 -10.46 -5.78 1.25
CA ILE A 64 -9.53 -5.73 2.37
C ILE A 64 -8.33 -4.85 2.01
N TYR A 65 -7.98 -3.92 2.90
CA TYR A 65 -6.86 -3.02 2.67
C TYR A 65 -5.54 -3.75 2.93
N ALA A 66 -4.63 -3.73 1.95
CA ALA A 66 -3.30 -4.32 2.12
C ALA A 66 -2.40 -3.40 2.97
N SER A 67 -2.33 -3.71 4.27
CA SER A 67 -1.75 -2.82 5.30
C SER A 67 -0.25 -2.58 5.13
N LYS A 68 0.47 -3.47 4.44
CA LYS A 68 1.87 -3.25 4.00
C LYS A 68 2.09 -1.92 3.26
N ALA A 69 1.05 -1.38 2.61
CA ALA A 69 1.12 -0.08 1.94
C ALA A 69 1.31 1.08 2.95
N LEU A 70 0.55 1.08 4.05
CA LEU A 70 0.71 1.98 5.19
C LEU A 70 -0.08 1.43 6.40
N CYS A 71 0.59 1.04 7.47
CA CYS A 71 -0.04 0.41 8.64
C CYS A 71 0.04 1.32 9.87
N THR A 72 -0.81 2.35 9.93
CA THR A 72 -0.91 3.24 11.10
C THR A 72 -2.29 3.14 11.74
N ALA A 73 -2.38 3.21 13.07
CA ALA A 73 -3.65 3.01 13.77
C ALA A 73 -4.75 3.99 13.34
N ALA A 74 -4.40 5.26 13.09
CA ALA A 74 -5.34 6.27 12.59
C ALA A 74 -5.90 5.91 11.21
N LEU A 75 -5.03 5.49 10.27
CA LEU A 75 -5.45 5.08 8.93
C LEU A 75 -6.33 3.83 8.98
N LEU A 76 -5.93 2.81 9.74
CA LEU A 76 -6.71 1.57 9.84
C LEU A 76 -8.10 1.84 10.41
N LYS A 77 -8.23 2.77 11.36
CA LYS A 77 -9.53 3.19 11.90
C LYS A 77 -10.41 3.87 10.84
N ILE A 78 -9.85 4.74 10.01
CA ILE A 78 -10.58 5.38 8.89
C ILE A 78 -11.04 4.31 7.89
N VAL A 79 -10.12 3.46 7.44
CA VAL A 79 -10.41 2.38 6.49
C VAL A 79 -11.47 1.40 7.02
N ALA A 80 -11.41 1.05 8.31
CA ALA A 80 -12.42 0.22 8.96
C ALA A 80 -13.81 0.89 8.95
N SER A 81 -13.86 2.22 9.18
CA SER A 81 -15.12 2.97 9.14
C SER A 81 -15.77 3.02 7.76
N GLU A 82 -14.98 2.84 6.70
CA GLU A 82 -15.45 2.69 5.31
C GLU A 82 -15.88 1.25 4.98
N GLY A 83 -15.82 0.34 5.95
CA GLY A 83 -16.35 -1.02 5.87
C GLY A 83 -15.36 -2.09 5.37
N LEU A 84 -14.10 -1.71 5.09
CA LEU A 84 -13.07 -2.63 4.59
C LEU A 84 -12.54 -3.55 5.70
N GLY A 85 -12.00 -4.70 5.30
CA GLY A 85 -11.13 -5.53 6.14
C GLY A 85 -9.65 -5.22 5.92
N PHE A 86 -8.75 -6.11 6.37
CA PHE A 86 -7.31 -5.88 6.38
C PHE A 86 -6.52 -7.12 5.97
N ASP A 87 -5.64 -6.98 5.00
CA ASP A 87 -4.53 -7.90 4.76
C ASP A 87 -3.34 -7.43 5.62
N CYS A 88 -2.97 -8.26 6.59
CA CYS A 88 -1.81 -8.10 7.46
C CYS A 88 -0.79 -9.19 7.15
N SER A 89 0.49 -8.84 7.04
CA SER A 89 1.61 -9.71 6.71
C SER A 89 2.52 -10.06 7.90
N SER A 90 2.25 -9.52 9.09
CA SER A 90 3.01 -9.83 10.31
C SER A 90 2.17 -9.68 11.59
N GLY A 91 2.63 -10.27 12.69
CA GLY A 91 2.05 -10.08 14.03
C GLY A 91 2.00 -8.61 14.46
N GLY A 92 2.97 -7.78 14.06
CA GLY A 92 2.97 -6.34 14.34
C GLY A 92 1.86 -5.57 13.63
N GLU A 93 1.53 -5.96 12.39
CA GLU A 93 0.41 -5.37 11.64
C GLU A 93 -0.94 -5.80 12.24
N ILE A 94 -1.08 -7.08 12.62
CA ILE A 94 -2.27 -7.58 13.34
C ILE A 94 -2.45 -6.81 14.65
N TYR A 95 -1.37 -6.67 15.43
CA TYR A 95 -1.42 -5.92 16.69
C TYR A 95 -1.87 -4.47 16.47
N THR A 96 -1.34 -3.81 15.45
CA THR A 96 -1.71 -2.43 15.09
C THR A 96 -3.19 -2.33 14.70
N ALA A 97 -3.71 -3.27 13.90
CA ALA A 97 -5.12 -3.33 13.54
C ALA A 97 -6.03 -3.52 14.76
N LEU A 98 -5.68 -4.45 15.66
CA LEU A 98 -6.44 -4.67 16.89
C LEU A 98 -6.42 -3.44 17.80
N LYS A 99 -5.27 -2.76 17.93
CA LYS A 99 -5.16 -1.50 18.69
C LYS A 99 -5.96 -0.36 18.08
N ALA A 100 -6.14 -0.34 16.75
CA ALA A 100 -7.02 0.59 16.07
C ALA A 100 -8.52 0.29 16.27
N GLY A 101 -8.85 -0.84 16.92
CA GLY A 101 -10.23 -1.30 17.14
C GLY A 101 -10.83 -2.05 15.95
N CYS A 102 -10.01 -2.55 15.03
CA CYS A 102 -10.47 -3.33 13.89
C CYS A 102 -11.00 -4.70 14.37
N ASP A 103 -12.06 -5.17 13.71
CA ASP A 103 -12.62 -6.51 13.97
C ASP A 103 -11.62 -7.60 13.52
N PRO A 104 -11.14 -8.48 14.41
CA PRO A 104 -10.26 -9.58 14.02
C PRO A 104 -10.85 -10.45 12.91
N LYS A 105 -12.18 -10.61 12.84
CA LYS A 105 -12.84 -11.40 11.78
C LYS A 105 -12.70 -10.81 10.39
N LYS A 106 -12.31 -9.55 10.28
CA LYS A 106 -12.00 -8.88 9.01
C LYS A 106 -10.49 -8.85 8.69
N ILE A 107 -9.66 -9.52 9.49
CA ILE A 107 -8.21 -9.61 9.27
C ILE A 107 -7.86 -10.91 8.54
N TYR A 108 -7.03 -10.77 7.51
CA TYR A 108 -6.46 -11.83 6.69
C TYR A 108 -4.95 -11.83 6.95
N PHE A 109 -4.42 -12.95 7.45
CA PHE A 109 -2.99 -13.07 7.79
C PHE A 109 -2.21 -13.69 6.63
N HIS A 110 -1.41 -12.86 5.94
CA HIS A 110 -0.50 -13.21 4.86
C HIS A 110 0.95 -13.37 5.36
N GLY A 111 1.83 -13.85 4.47
CA GLY A 111 3.26 -14.02 4.73
C GLY A 111 3.76 -15.35 4.19
N ASN A 112 4.97 -15.40 3.63
CA ASN A 112 5.53 -16.65 3.07
C ASN A 112 6.25 -17.52 4.10
N ASN A 113 6.48 -16.99 5.30
CA ASN A 113 7.16 -17.70 6.39
C ASN A 113 6.63 -17.21 7.75
N LYS A 114 5.38 -17.56 8.06
CA LYS A 114 4.74 -17.16 9.32
C LYS A 114 5.33 -17.96 10.49
N PRO A 115 5.93 -17.33 11.52
CA PRO A 115 6.39 -18.06 12.70
C PRO A 115 5.23 -18.73 13.43
N LYS A 116 5.45 -19.93 14.01
CA LYS A 116 4.44 -20.61 14.84
C LYS A 116 3.87 -19.72 15.96
N LYS A 117 4.70 -18.84 16.53
CA LYS A 117 4.28 -17.85 17.51
C LYS A 117 3.21 -16.91 16.95
N GLU A 118 3.46 -16.30 15.79
CA GLU A 118 2.50 -15.38 15.15
C GLU A 118 1.24 -16.11 14.66
N LEU A 119 1.37 -17.35 14.17
CA LEU A 119 0.22 -18.21 13.87
C LEU A 119 -0.64 -18.42 15.12
N GLY A 120 -0.01 -18.74 16.25
CA GLY A 120 -0.70 -18.93 17.53
C GLY A 120 -1.39 -17.67 18.03
N GLU A 121 -0.73 -16.51 17.92
CA GLU A 121 -1.31 -15.20 18.23
C GLU A 121 -2.53 -14.90 17.34
N ALA A 122 -2.40 -15.08 16.03
CA ALA A 122 -3.48 -14.85 15.05
C ALA A 122 -4.71 -15.75 15.32
N VAL A 123 -4.49 -17.05 15.56
CA VAL A 123 -5.54 -18.00 15.94
C VAL A 123 -6.15 -17.64 17.30
N SER A 124 -5.33 -17.18 18.24
CA SER A 124 -5.78 -16.80 19.58
C SER A 124 -6.72 -15.60 19.57
N VAL A 125 -6.39 -14.55 18.81
CA VAL A 125 -7.24 -13.37 18.64
C VAL A 125 -8.41 -13.61 17.69
N GLY A 126 -8.37 -14.71 16.93
CA GLY A 126 -9.47 -15.17 16.09
C GLY A 126 -9.56 -14.46 14.75
N VAL A 127 -8.42 -14.22 14.09
CA VAL A 127 -8.38 -13.62 12.75
C VAL A 127 -9.33 -14.32 11.77
N GLY A 128 -9.87 -13.57 10.81
CA GLY A 128 -10.84 -14.06 9.84
C GLY A 128 -10.27 -15.16 8.95
N ARG A 129 -9.15 -14.90 8.28
CA ARG A 129 -8.48 -15.87 7.42
C ARG A 129 -6.99 -15.94 7.70
N ILE A 130 -6.41 -17.11 7.52
CA ILE A 130 -4.96 -17.29 7.36
C ILE A 130 -4.71 -17.72 5.92
N VAL A 131 -3.92 -16.93 5.19
CA VAL A 131 -3.58 -17.22 3.80
C VAL A 131 -2.30 -18.03 3.78
N VAL A 132 -2.46 -19.36 3.69
CA VAL A 132 -1.38 -20.34 3.79
C VAL A 132 -0.57 -20.34 2.49
N ASP A 133 0.74 -20.13 2.61
CA ASP A 133 1.63 -19.93 1.45
C ASP A 133 2.28 -21.23 0.96
N ASN A 134 2.49 -22.21 1.86
CA ASN A 134 3.12 -23.49 1.54
C ASN A 134 2.65 -24.63 2.49
N LEU A 135 2.99 -25.87 2.15
CA LEU A 135 2.56 -27.06 2.93
C LEU A 135 3.17 -27.12 4.33
N GLN A 136 4.41 -26.65 4.51
CA GLN A 136 5.03 -26.62 5.84
C GLN A 136 4.29 -25.67 6.79
N GLU A 137 3.81 -24.54 6.27
CA GLU A 137 2.97 -23.61 7.01
C GLU A 137 1.61 -24.23 7.37
N LEU A 138 1.00 -25.02 6.47
CA LEU A 138 -0.23 -25.75 6.75
C LEU A 138 -0.06 -26.71 7.94
N GLU A 139 1.02 -27.49 7.96
CA GLU A 139 1.36 -28.40 9.07
C GLU A 139 1.57 -27.63 10.38
N ASN A 140 2.35 -26.54 10.33
CA ASN A 140 2.58 -25.69 11.49
C ASN A 140 1.29 -25.10 12.04
N LEU A 141 0.39 -24.67 11.16
CA LEU A 141 -0.90 -24.13 11.55
C LEU A 141 -1.78 -25.22 12.18
N ASP A 142 -1.87 -26.41 11.59
CA ASP A 142 -2.65 -27.54 12.11
C ASP A 142 -2.18 -27.97 13.51
N GLU A 143 -0.88 -27.98 13.75
CA GLU A 143 -0.30 -28.25 15.07
C GLU A 143 -0.72 -27.17 16.08
N VAL A 144 -0.58 -25.88 15.71
CA VAL A 144 -0.92 -24.74 16.56
C VAL A 144 -2.41 -24.71 16.89
N THR A 145 -3.29 -24.89 15.90
CA THR A 145 -4.75 -24.91 16.11
C THR A 145 -5.17 -26.09 16.96
N THR A 146 -4.55 -27.27 16.78
CA THR A 146 -4.78 -28.45 17.61
C THR A 146 -4.37 -28.21 19.06
N GLN A 147 -3.18 -27.66 19.31
CA GLN A 147 -2.70 -27.31 20.65
C GLN A 147 -3.61 -26.28 21.35
N LEU A 148 -4.13 -25.30 20.59
CA LEU A 148 -5.04 -24.29 21.11
C LEU A 148 -6.50 -24.76 21.25
N GLY A 149 -6.84 -25.96 20.77
CA GLY A 149 -8.23 -26.43 20.71
C GLY A 149 -9.15 -25.54 19.86
N LYS A 150 -8.59 -24.87 18.85
CA LYS A 150 -9.29 -23.91 17.97
C LYS A 150 -9.32 -24.41 16.54
N ARG A 151 -10.16 -23.78 15.71
CA ARG A 151 -10.15 -23.97 14.26
C ARG A 151 -9.69 -22.71 13.54
N ALA A 152 -8.96 -22.88 12.45
CA ALA A 152 -8.60 -21.79 11.54
C ALA A 152 -9.32 -21.94 10.20
N GLU A 153 -9.87 -20.84 9.70
CA GLU A 153 -10.38 -20.72 8.34
C GLU A 153 -9.25 -20.20 7.45
N ILE A 154 -8.95 -20.92 6.36
CA ILE A 154 -7.78 -20.65 5.53
C ILE A 154 -8.13 -20.42 4.07
N LEU A 155 -7.27 -19.67 3.40
CA LEU A 155 -7.13 -19.68 1.95
C LEU A 155 -5.78 -20.29 1.60
N PHE A 156 -5.67 -20.97 0.46
CA PHE A 156 -4.36 -21.28 -0.11
C PHE A 156 -3.95 -20.19 -1.08
N ARG A 157 -2.76 -19.62 -0.89
CA ARG A 157 -2.13 -18.83 -1.95
C ARG A 157 -1.61 -19.76 -3.02
N ILE A 158 -1.96 -19.50 -4.26
CA ILE A 158 -1.47 -20.24 -5.42
C ILE A 158 -0.58 -19.33 -6.28
N ASN A 159 0.38 -19.93 -6.98
CA ASN A 159 1.09 -19.25 -8.06
C ASN A 159 0.31 -19.47 -9.37
N PRO A 160 -0.40 -18.47 -9.90
CA PRO A 160 -1.23 -18.64 -11.10
C PRO A 160 -0.42 -18.74 -12.39
N GLN A 161 0.92 -18.59 -12.34
CA GLN A 161 1.80 -18.50 -13.52
C GLN A 161 1.42 -17.34 -14.47
N ILE A 162 0.80 -16.30 -13.91
CA ILE A 162 0.43 -15.06 -14.57
C ILE A 162 1.23 -13.95 -13.91
N GLU A 163 2.01 -13.21 -14.69
CA GLU A 163 2.76 -12.05 -14.21
C GLU A 163 2.42 -10.84 -15.07
N ALA A 164 2.06 -9.73 -14.41
CA ALA A 164 1.69 -8.49 -15.06
C ALA A 164 2.54 -7.34 -14.52
N HIS A 165 3.25 -6.69 -15.43
CA HIS A 165 3.97 -5.44 -15.19
C HIS A 165 3.31 -4.32 -16.01
N THR A 166 3.55 -3.07 -15.60
CA THR A 166 2.92 -1.82 -16.07
C THR A 166 2.37 -1.82 -17.51
N HIS A 167 3.14 -2.33 -18.48
CA HIS A 167 2.74 -2.48 -19.89
C HIS A 167 3.08 -3.85 -20.52
N ASP A 168 3.77 -4.73 -19.79
CA ASP A 168 4.20 -6.02 -20.30
C ASP A 168 3.41 -7.13 -19.60
N TYR A 169 2.52 -7.74 -20.37
CA TYR A 169 1.79 -8.93 -19.93
C TYR A 169 2.52 -10.18 -20.38
N ILE A 170 3.12 -10.90 -19.44
CA ILE A 170 3.91 -12.08 -19.73
C ILE A 170 3.16 -13.31 -19.21
N LYS A 171 2.49 -14.04 -20.13
CA LYS A 171 2.03 -15.43 -19.90
C LYS A 171 3.18 -16.42 -20.08
N THR A 172 4.37 -16.12 -19.55
CA THR A 172 5.48 -17.08 -19.54
C THR A 172 5.74 -17.42 -18.09
N GLY A 173 4.93 -18.34 -17.56
CA GLY A 173 5.03 -18.84 -16.21
C GLY A 173 6.46 -19.26 -15.90
N GLN A 174 7.22 -18.39 -15.24
CA GLN A 174 8.35 -18.87 -14.48
C GLN A 174 7.77 -19.47 -13.21
N ILE A 175 8.02 -20.77 -13.04
CA ILE A 175 7.78 -21.54 -11.81
C ILE A 175 8.55 -20.93 -10.61
N ASN A 176 9.46 -19.99 -10.86
CA ASN A 176 10.38 -19.38 -9.91
C ASN A 176 9.78 -18.20 -9.12
N SER A 177 8.72 -18.46 -8.36
CA SER A 177 8.21 -17.54 -7.34
C SER A 177 8.46 -18.11 -5.94
N LYS A 178 8.84 -17.26 -4.99
CA LYS A 178 8.94 -17.65 -3.58
C LYS A 178 7.58 -17.77 -2.86
N PHE A 179 6.49 -17.46 -3.55
CA PHE A 179 5.16 -17.33 -2.98
C PHE A 179 4.18 -18.34 -3.57
N GLY A 180 3.37 -18.92 -2.68
CA GLY A 180 2.22 -19.73 -3.04
C GLY A 180 2.56 -21.15 -3.49
N ILE A 181 1.53 -21.99 -3.44
CA ILE A 181 1.57 -23.37 -3.87
C ILE A 181 1.51 -23.42 -5.40
N ALA A 182 2.37 -24.23 -6.01
CA ALA A 182 2.36 -24.46 -7.45
C ALA A 182 1.04 -25.10 -7.91
N LEU A 183 0.57 -24.76 -9.12
CA LEU A 183 -0.73 -25.20 -9.64
C LEU A 183 -0.90 -26.73 -9.65
N ASP A 184 0.15 -27.47 -9.96
CA ASP A 184 0.17 -28.94 -9.97
C ASP A 184 0.11 -29.57 -8.57
N LYS A 185 0.31 -28.77 -7.51
CA LYS A 185 0.25 -29.17 -6.11
C LYS A 185 -1.04 -28.76 -5.39
N VAL A 186 -1.91 -27.99 -6.03
CA VAL A 186 -3.16 -27.50 -5.42
C VAL A 186 -4.07 -28.67 -5.02
N ASP A 187 -4.24 -29.68 -5.89
CA ASP A 187 -5.08 -30.85 -5.60
C ASP A 187 -4.62 -31.61 -4.34
N GLU A 188 -3.30 -31.76 -4.18
CA GLU A 188 -2.67 -32.40 -3.04
C GLU A 188 -2.90 -31.58 -1.76
N ALA A 189 -2.64 -30.27 -1.80
CA ALA A 189 -2.85 -29.36 -0.67
C ALA A 189 -4.31 -29.33 -0.20
N VAL A 190 -5.27 -29.29 -1.13
CA VAL A 190 -6.71 -29.33 -0.83
C VAL A 190 -7.08 -30.62 -0.12
N LYS A 191 -6.54 -31.77 -0.57
CA LYS A 191 -6.79 -33.07 0.07
C LYS A 191 -6.29 -33.08 1.51
N ILE A 192 -5.09 -32.56 1.76
CA ILE A 192 -4.49 -32.49 3.10
C ILE A 192 -5.35 -31.59 4.01
N ALA A 193 -5.69 -30.38 3.58
CA ALA A 193 -6.51 -29.46 4.37
C ALA A 193 -7.89 -30.04 4.70
N LYS A 194 -8.55 -30.71 3.74
CA LYS A 194 -9.86 -31.35 3.97
C LYS A 194 -9.82 -32.53 4.93
N SER A 195 -8.66 -33.17 5.13
CA SER A 195 -8.49 -34.24 6.12
C SER A 195 -8.25 -33.75 7.55
N SER A 196 -7.90 -32.48 7.73
CA SER A 196 -7.67 -31.91 9.06
C SER A 196 -8.98 -31.66 9.81
N LYS A 197 -8.95 -31.90 11.13
CA LYS A 197 -10.04 -31.55 12.06
C LYS A 197 -9.94 -30.13 12.61
N SER A 198 -8.82 -29.44 12.41
CA SER A 198 -8.57 -28.11 12.97
C SER A 198 -8.54 -27.02 11.88
N ILE A 199 -8.43 -27.40 10.60
CA ILE A 199 -8.41 -26.48 9.46
C ILE A 199 -9.77 -26.50 8.74
N SER A 200 -10.20 -25.36 8.23
CA SER A 200 -11.31 -25.25 7.28
C SER A 200 -10.83 -24.47 6.05
N LEU A 201 -10.76 -25.14 4.91
CA LEU A 201 -10.36 -24.51 3.66
C LEU A 201 -11.55 -23.80 3.02
N MET A 202 -11.45 -22.47 2.92
CA MET A 202 -12.52 -21.60 2.43
C MET A 202 -12.34 -21.20 0.96
N GLY A 203 -11.12 -21.20 0.44
CA GLY A 203 -10.89 -20.64 -0.89
C GLY A 203 -9.44 -20.62 -1.32
N LEU A 204 -9.21 -19.93 -2.44
CA LEU A 204 -7.91 -19.73 -3.04
C LEU A 204 -7.59 -18.25 -3.16
N HIS A 205 -6.31 -17.92 -3.06
CA HIS A 205 -5.74 -16.58 -3.23
C HIS A 205 -4.71 -16.58 -4.34
N ALA A 206 -4.67 -15.53 -5.15
CA ALA A 206 -3.51 -15.23 -5.98
C ALA A 206 -3.22 -13.72 -5.95
N HIS A 207 -2.00 -13.37 -6.37
CA HIS A 207 -1.57 -11.99 -6.54
C HIS A 207 -0.54 -11.94 -7.67
N ILE A 208 -0.89 -11.29 -8.77
CA ILE A 208 -0.17 -11.38 -10.06
C ILE A 208 0.82 -10.26 -10.35
N GLY A 209 0.94 -9.25 -9.48
CA GLY A 209 1.92 -8.18 -9.68
C GLY A 209 1.58 -6.88 -8.96
N SER A 210 2.30 -5.82 -9.33
CA SER A 210 2.13 -4.47 -8.78
C SER A 210 2.15 -3.46 -9.91
N GLN A 211 1.41 -2.36 -9.73
CA GLN A 211 1.38 -1.26 -10.69
C GLN A 211 0.77 -1.65 -12.05
N ILE A 212 -0.21 -2.55 -12.03
CA ILE A 212 -0.86 -3.08 -13.23
C ILE A 212 -1.92 -2.06 -13.69
N PHE A 213 -1.80 -1.59 -14.94
CA PHE A 213 -2.73 -0.63 -15.52
C PHE A 213 -3.88 -1.29 -16.28
N ASP A 214 -3.61 -2.41 -16.94
CA ASP A 214 -4.59 -3.15 -17.72
C ASP A 214 -5.43 -4.10 -16.86
N VAL A 215 -6.70 -4.28 -17.23
CA VAL A 215 -7.64 -5.14 -16.49
C VAL A 215 -7.55 -6.60 -16.94
N ASP A 216 -7.07 -6.86 -18.17
CA ASP A 216 -7.04 -8.20 -18.77
C ASP A 216 -6.26 -9.24 -17.96
N PRO A 217 -5.09 -8.93 -17.36
CA PRO A 217 -4.38 -9.90 -16.51
C PRO A 217 -5.20 -10.38 -15.32
N PHE A 218 -5.94 -9.49 -14.67
CA PHE A 218 -6.82 -9.83 -13.55
C PHE A 218 -8.03 -10.66 -14.00
N VAL A 219 -8.56 -10.39 -15.21
CA VAL A 219 -9.63 -11.20 -15.79
C VAL A 219 -9.16 -12.64 -16.01
N ASP A 220 -7.93 -12.82 -16.49
CA ASP A 220 -7.34 -14.15 -16.68
C ASP A 220 -7.05 -14.85 -15.34
N GLU A 221 -6.58 -14.11 -14.32
CA GLU A 221 -6.43 -14.60 -12.94
C GLU A 221 -7.75 -15.09 -12.35
N VAL A 222 -8.82 -14.29 -12.46
CA VAL A 222 -10.16 -14.64 -11.93
C VAL A 222 -10.69 -15.89 -12.62
N LYS A 223 -10.57 -16.00 -13.95
CA LYS A 223 -11.02 -17.21 -14.68
C LYS A 223 -10.31 -18.47 -14.18
N LEU A 224 -9.00 -18.38 -13.97
CA LEU A 224 -8.20 -19.50 -13.46
C LEU A 224 -8.63 -19.88 -12.04
N LEU A 225 -8.68 -18.91 -11.12
CA LEU A 225 -9.07 -19.13 -9.73
C LEU A 225 -10.50 -19.67 -9.62
N LEU A 226 -11.45 -19.10 -10.37
CA LEU A 226 -12.84 -19.51 -10.37
C LEU A 226 -13.00 -20.98 -10.81
N ALA A 227 -12.26 -21.40 -11.85
CA ALA A 227 -12.26 -22.80 -12.29
C ALA A 227 -11.78 -23.75 -11.18
N LEU A 228 -10.72 -23.39 -10.45
CA LEU A 228 -10.18 -24.18 -9.35
C LEU A 228 -11.12 -24.20 -8.12
N VAL A 229 -11.64 -23.04 -7.73
CA VAL A 229 -12.60 -22.89 -6.62
C VAL A 229 -13.85 -23.74 -6.88
N LYS A 230 -14.38 -23.74 -8.11
CA LYS A 230 -15.51 -24.60 -8.52
C LYS A 230 -15.15 -26.08 -8.51
N LYS A 231 -13.99 -26.46 -9.06
CA LYS A 231 -13.48 -27.85 -9.02
C LYS A 231 -13.44 -28.40 -7.59
N HIS A 232 -13.05 -27.58 -6.62
CA HIS A 232 -12.89 -27.99 -5.22
C HIS A 232 -14.09 -27.67 -4.32
N GLN A 233 -15.16 -27.09 -4.86
CA GLN A 233 -16.37 -26.67 -4.14
C GLN A 233 -16.05 -25.73 -2.97
N LEU A 234 -15.21 -24.73 -3.23
CA LEU A 234 -14.80 -23.73 -2.23
C LEU A 234 -15.69 -22.48 -2.34
N PRO A 235 -16.06 -21.83 -1.22
CA PRO A 235 -16.93 -20.66 -1.23
C PRO A 235 -16.24 -19.32 -1.55
N GLU A 236 -14.91 -19.23 -1.51
CA GLU A 236 -14.19 -17.95 -1.60
C GLU A 236 -13.12 -17.94 -2.69
N LEU A 237 -12.95 -16.78 -3.32
CA LEU A 237 -11.85 -16.50 -4.25
C LEU A 237 -11.29 -15.11 -3.98
N ASN A 238 -9.99 -15.03 -3.77
CA ASN A 238 -9.26 -13.80 -3.47
C ASN A 238 -8.26 -13.50 -4.59
N ILE A 239 -8.40 -12.35 -5.23
CA ILE A 239 -7.59 -11.98 -6.41
C ILE A 239 -6.45 -11.03 -6.07
N GLY A 240 -6.19 -10.83 -4.78
CA GLY A 240 -5.11 -9.99 -4.32
C GLY A 240 -5.28 -8.52 -4.70
N GLY A 241 -4.16 -7.81 -4.69
CA GLY A 241 -4.06 -6.40 -5.08
C GLY A 241 -3.28 -6.22 -6.38
N GLY A 242 -2.66 -5.05 -6.53
CA GLY A 242 -1.73 -4.77 -7.63
C GLY A 242 -2.21 -3.71 -8.61
N VAL A 243 -3.47 -3.27 -8.50
CA VAL A 243 -4.05 -2.18 -9.29
C VAL A 243 -3.17 -0.94 -9.20
N GLY A 244 -2.78 -0.41 -10.36
CA GLY A 244 -1.89 0.74 -10.48
C GLY A 244 -2.54 2.07 -10.08
N VAL A 245 -1.67 3.07 -9.96
CA VAL A 245 -1.96 4.46 -9.61
C VAL A 245 -1.14 5.39 -10.50
N ALA A 246 -1.54 6.66 -10.60
CA ALA A 246 -0.70 7.64 -11.27
C ALA A 246 0.33 8.22 -10.29
N TYR A 247 1.62 8.08 -10.57
CA TYR A 247 2.69 8.85 -9.92
C TYR A 247 3.01 10.11 -10.72
N THR A 248 2.95 9.99 -12.04
CA THR A 248 3.22 11.07 -13.01
C THR A 248 2.04 11.23 -13.96
N ASP A 249 2.02 12.29 -14.75
CA ASP A 249 0.98 12.51 -15.76
C ASP A 249 1.01 11.49 -16.91
N ALA A 250 2.11 10.75 -17.08
CA ALA A 250 2.22 9.69 -18.09
C ALA A 250 1.48 8.41 -17.68
N ASP A 251 1.21 8.22 -16.39
CA ASP A 251 0.55 7.04 -15.87
C ASP A 251 -0.95 7.08 -16.13
N ASN A 252 -1.51 5.95 -16.60
CA ASN A 252 -2.92 5.87 -16.96
C ASN A 252 -3.56 4.53 -16.51
N PRO A 253 -3.69 4.29 -15.20
CA PRO A 253 -4.37 3.09 -14.70
C PRO A 253 -5.85 3.08 -15.10
N ALA A 254 -6.40 1.88 -15.32
CA ALA A 254 -7.84 1.72 -15.52
C ALA A 254 -8.65 2.26 -14.34
N ALA A 255 -9.83 2.81 -14.63
CA ALA A 255 -10.75 3.25 -13.60
C ALA A 255 -11.25 2.07 -12.76
N ILE A 256 -11.40 2.25 -11.44
CA ILE A 256 -11.88 1.21 -10.52
C ILE A 256 -13.26 0.66 -10.94
N ALA A 257 -14.13 1.51 -11.51
CA ALA A 257 -15.43 1.08 -12.01
C ALA A 257 -15.31 0.08 -13.19
N VAL A 258 -14.41 0.34 -14.13
CA VAL A 258 -14.14 -0.56 -15.28
C VAL A 258 -13.51 -1.86 -14.78
N PHE A 259 -12.59 -1.76 -13.83
CA PHE A 259 -12.01 -2.93 -13.17
C PHE A 259 -13.09 -3.80 -12.52
N ALA A 260 -13.95 -3.21 -11.68
CA ALA A 260 -15.02 -3.95 -11.00
C ALA A 260 -16.01 -4.61 -11.96
N GLU A 261 -16.46 -3.89 -12.99
CA GLU A 261 -17.37 -4.42 -14.01
C GLU A 261 -16.77 -5.62 -14.74
N ARG A 262 -15.53 -5.49 -15.23
CA ARG A 262 -14.85 -6.54 -16.00
C ARG A 262 -14.58 -7.79 -15.17
N ILE A 263 -14.24 -7.64 -13.89
CA ILE A 263 -14.02 -8.77 -12.98
C ILE A 263 -15.35 -9.44 -12.65
N ALA A 264 -16.37 -8.68 -12.24
CA ALA A 264 -17.68 -9.21 -11.91
C ALA A 264 -18.36 -9.93 -13.10
N GLN A 265 -18.10 -9.49 -14.33
CA GLN A 265 -18.59 -10.17 -15.53
C GLN A 265 -18.10 -11.62 -15.64
N VAL A 266 -16.93 -11.95 -15.10
CA VAL A 266 -16.42 -13.33 -15.05
C VAL A 266 -17.20 -14.17 -14.02
N LEU A 267 -17.67 -13.56 -12.93
CA LEU A 267 -18.43 -14.22 -11.85
C LEU A 267 -19.95 -14.15 -12.03
N LYS A 268 -20.47 -13.68 -13.18
CA LYS A 268 -21.91 -13.40 -13.37
C LYS A 268 -22.84 -14.57 -13.03
N ASP A 269 -22.38 -15.81 -13.24
CA ASP A 269 -23.14 -17.04 -13.00
C ASP A 269 -22.79 -17.70 -11.64
N ASP A 270 -21.93 -17.05 -10.84
CA ASP A 270 -21.32 -17.56 -9.62
C ASP A 270 -21.52 -16.60 -8.42
N ALA A 271 -22.70 -15.96 -8.34
CA ALA A 271 -23.04 -14.93 -7.35
C ALA A 271 -22.88 -15.34 -5.87
N ALA A 272 -22.92 -16.65 -5.58
CA ALA A 272 -22.72 -17.17 -4.22
C ALA A 272 -21.25 -17.17 -3.79
N ILE A 273 -20.29 -17.17 -4.72
CA ILE A 273 -18.87 -17.18 -4.39
C ILE A 273 -18.48 -15.80 -3.86
N LYS A 274 -17.81 -15.77 -2.72
CA LYS A 274 -17.28 -14.54 -2.13
C LYS A 274 -16.03 -14.11 -2.89
N LEU A 275 -16.08 -12.92 -3.48
CA LEU A 275 -14.93 -12.28 -4.11
C LEU A 275 -14.20 -11.43 -3.07
N ILE A 276 -12.86 -11.56 -2.98
CA ILE A 276 -12.02 -10.76 -2.10
C ILE A 276 -10.96 -10.02 -2.93
N LEU A 277 -10.72 -8.76 -2.61
CA LEU A 277 -9.69 -7.90 -3.23
C LEU A 277 -8.80 -7.26 -2.18
N GLU A 278 -7.52 -7.08 -2.50
CA GLU A 278 -6.49 -6.56 -1.57
C GLU A 278 -5.85 -5.23 -2.04
N PRO A 279 -6.63 -4.17 -2.37
CA PRO A 279 -6.04 -2.90 -2.74
C PRO A 279 -5.26 -2.28 -1.58
N GLY A 280 -3.99 -1.96 -1.80
CA GLY A 280 -3.18 -1.16 -0.88
C GLY A 280 -2.80 0.17 -1.52
N ARG A 281 -1.90 0.11 -2.51
CA ARG A 281 -1.40 1.28 -3.25
C ARG A 281 -2.53 2.13 -3.83
N SER A 282 -3.50 1.51 -4.48
CA SER A 282 -4.62 2.19 -5.14
C SER A 282 -5.61 2.87 -4.20
N ILE A 283 -5.57 2.56 -2.90
CA ILE A 283 -6.32 3.28 -1.88
C ILE A 283 -5.51 4.48 -1.38
N ILE A 284 -4.27 4.26 -0.95
CA ILE A 284 -3.57 5.24 -0.11
C ILE A 284 -2.56 6.13 -0.87
N CYS A 285 -2.04 5.68 -2.01
CA CYS A 285 -0.91 6.34 -2.67
C CYS A 285 -1.19 7.81 -3.02
N ASN A 286 -2.27 8.07 -3.76
CA ASN A 286 -2.63 9.43 -4.19
C ASN A 286 -3.36 10.24 -3.10
N ALA A 287 -3.64 9.65 -1.93
CA ALA A 287 -4.08 10.41 -0.76
C ALA A 287 -2.90 11.05 -0.01
N GLY A 288 -1.67 10.57 -0.24
CA GLY A 288 -0.49 10.99 0.48
C GLY A 288 0.49 11.83 -0.34
N ILE A 289 1.03 12.87 0.31
CA ILE A 289 2.17 13.64 -0.17
C ILE A 289 3.24 13.74 0.93
N THR A 290 4.46 14.09 0.56
CA THR A 290 5.52 14.39 1.53
C THR A 290 6.04 15.81 1.29
N LEU A 291 6.04 16.62 2.35
CA LEU A 291 6.59 17.96 2.36
C LEU A 291 8.04 17.94 2.81
N TYR A 292 8.84 18.76 2.15
CA TYR A 292 10.25 18.97 2.47
C TYR A 292 10.57 20.46 2.44
N THR A 293 11.57 20.90 3.20
CA THR A 293 12.16 22.24 3.04
C THR A 293 13.42 22.16 2.20
N ILE A 294 13.53 23.04 1.20
CA ILE A 294 14.77 23.18 0.42
C ILE A 294 15.84 23.85 1.30
N GLY A 295 16.88 23.10 1.66
CA GLY A 295 18.01 23.58 2.46
C GLY A 295 19.17 24.15 1.64
N GLY A 296 19.29 23.76 0.36
CA GLY A 296 20.41 24.21 -0.47
C GLY A 296 20.15 24.12 -1.96
N VAL A 297 20.86 24.94 -2.73
CA VAL A 297 20.84 24.93 -4.19
C VAL A 297 22.28 24.93 -4.69
N LYS A 298 22.62 23.97 -5.56
CA LYS A 298 23.94 23.90 -6.20
C LYS A 298 23.77 23.87 -7.70
N GLU A 299 24.30 24.89 -8.35
CA GLU A 299 24.35 24.96 -9.81
C GLU A 299 25.73 24.54 -10.30
N ILE A 300 25.75 23.58 -11.22
CA ILE A 300 26.93 23.19 -11.97
C ILE A 300 26.71 23.72 -13.39
N ALA A 301 27.40 24.82 -13.72
CA ALA A 301 27.19 25.56 -14.97
C ALA A 301 27.18 24.64 -16.19
N ARG A 302 26.12 24.74 -17.01
CA ARG A 302 25.89 23.93 -18.23
C ARG A 302 25.74 22.43 -18.02
N ILE A 303 25.69 21.95 -16.77
CA ILE A 303 25.57 20.52 -16.46
C ILE A 303 24.24 20.23 -15.78
N LYS A 304 24.05 20.71 -14.55
CA LYS A 304 22.89 20.33 -13.73
C LYS A 304 22.71 21.30 -12.55
N LYS A 305 21.45 21.54 -12.18
CA LYS A 305 21.08 22.26 -10.96
C LYS A 305 20.49 21.27 -9.96
N TYR A 306 21.09 21.18 -8.78
CA TYR A 306 20.61 20.38 -7.67
C TYR A 306 19.90 21.25 -6.65
N ILE A 307 18.80 20.75 -6.11
CA ILE A 307 18.18 21.23 -4.88
C ILE A 307 18.32 20.15 -3.82
N PHE A 308 18.66 20.55 -2.60
CA PHE A 308 18.82 19.65 -1.46
C PHE A 308 17.65 19.82 -0.50
N ILE A 309 16.99 18.71 -0.18
CA ILE A 309 15.88 18.65 0.76
C ILE A 309 16.34 18.11 2.11
N ASP A 310 15.55 18.37 3.15
CA ASP A 310 15.80 17.94 4.53
C ASP A 310 15.40 16.47 4.83
N GLY A 311 14.99 15.72 3.81
CA GLY A 311 14.76 14.27 3.81
C GLY A 311 15.53 13.56 2.69
N GLY A 312 14.98 12.48 2.14
CA GLY A 312 15.61 11.71 1.06
C GLY A 312 15.33 10.21 1.17
N MET A 313 16.33 9.39 0.87
CA MET A 313 16.19 7.93 0.80
C MET A 313 15.72 7.27 2.11
N SER A 314 15.92 7.90 3.28
CA SER A 314 15.48 7.31 4.55
C SER A 314 13.96 7.31 4.70
N ASP A 315 13.27 8.33 4.19
CA ASP A 315 11.80 8.47 4.25
C ASP A 315 11.13 8.13 2.91
N ASN A 316 11.89 8.15 1.82
CA ASN A 316 11.43 7.67 0.52
C ASN A 316 12.53 6.83 -0.16
N PRO A 317 12.67 5.55 0.21
CA PRO A 317 13.67 4.68 -0.40
C PRO A 317 13.27 4.18 -1.80
N ARG A 318 12.07 4.50 -2.29
CA ARG A 318 11.53 3.90 -3.51
C ARG A 318 12.29 4.26 -4.79
N PRO A 319 12.80 5.50 -4.98
CA PRO A 319 13.63 5.81 -6.14
C PRO A 319 14.91 4.99 -6.19
N ILE A 320 15.60 4.80 -5.06
CA ILE A 320 16.85 4.03 -5.03
C ILE A 320 16.61 2.53 -5.14
N LEU A 321 15.54 2.00 -4.52
CA LEU A 321 15.24 0.56 -4.55
C LEU A 321 14.54 0.09 -5.81
N TYR A 322 13.64 0.89 -6.36
CA TYR A 322 12.72 0.49 -7.42
C TYR A 322 12.74 1.41 -8.62
N GLN A 323 13.62 2.41 -8.65
CA GLN A 323 13.66 3.43 -9.71
C GLN A 323 12.30 4.14 -9.87
N ALA A 324 11.54 4.21 -8.78
CA ALA A 324 10.23 4.84 -8.77
C ALA A 324 10.35 6.32 -9.18
N GLN A 325 9.47 6.73 -10.09
CA GLN A 325 9.38 8.12 -10.52
C GLN A 325 8.32 8.85 -9.70
N TYR A 326 8.57 10.12 -9.45
CA TYR A 326 7.71 11.00 -8.67
C TYR A 326 7.59 12.34 -9.35
N ASP A 327 6.46 12.99 -9.12
CA ASP A 327 6.23 14.39 -9.46
C ASP A 327 6.21 15.23 -8.18
N ALA A 328 6.39 16.54 -8.32
CA ALA A 328 6.41 17.45 -7.19
C ALA A 328 6.00 18.89 -7.58
N LYS A 329 5.63 19.67 -6.57
CA LYS A 329 5.31 21.10 -6.69
C LYS A 329 6.01 21.88 -5.60
N ILE A 330 6.34 23.14 -5.88
CA ILE A 330 6.71 24.10 -4.82
C ILE A 330 5.43 24.61 -4.19
N ALA A 331 5.14 24.19 -2.96
CA ALA A 331 3.88 24.44 -2.28
C ALA A 331 3.61 25.94 -2.14
N ASN A 332 4.61 26.76 -1.83
CA ASN A 332 4.48 28.21 -1.72
C ASN A 332 4.52 28.96 -3.08
N LYS A 333 4.60 28.25 -4.21
CA LYS A 333 4.63 28.82 -5.58
C LYS A 333 3.77 28.00 -6.55
N ALA A 334 2.68 27.41 -6.06
CA ALA A 334 1.90 26.42 -6.81
C ALA A 334 1.19 27.00 -8.04
N ASN A 335 0.95 28.32 -8.06
CA ASN A 335 0.39 29.06 -9.20
C ASN A 335 1.44 29.58 -10.19
N ILE A 336 2.74 29.42 -9.90
CA ILE A 336 3.82 29.91 -10.76
C ILE A 336 4.17 28.86 -11.81
N LYS A 337 4.43 29.30 -13.04
CA LYS A 337 4.81 28.39 -14.13
C LYS A 337 6.23 27.85 -13.92
N PRO A 338 6.52 26.61 -14.35
CA PRO A 338 7.88 26.11 -14.35
C PRO A 338 8.82 26.93 -15.23
N GLU A 339 10.02 27.22 -14.72
CA GLU A 339 11.04 28.03 -15.40
C GLU A 339 12.38 27.29 -15.54
N GLU A 340 12.63 26.29 -14.70
CA GLU A 340 13.91 25.59 -14.65
C GLU A 340 13.75 24.07 -14.47
N VAL A 341 14.77 23.32 -14.88
CA VAL A 341 14.88 21.89 -14.65
C VAL A 341 15.91 21.65 -13.54
N VAL A 342 15.52 20.91 -12.52
CA VAL A 342 16.38 20.62 -11.36
C VAL A 342 16.36 19.14 -11.00
N THR A 343 17.38 18.72 -10.25
CA THR A 343 17.46 17.42 -9.59
C THR A 343 17.21 17.59 -8.10
N VAL A 344 16.32 16.78 -7.56
CA VAL A 344 16.01 16.74 -6.13
C VAL A 344 16.88 15.67 -5.47
N ALA A 345 17.84 16.10 -4.66
CA ALA A 345 18.71 15.24 -3.88
C ALA A 345 18.40 15.36 -2.40
N GLY A 346 18.51 14.25 -1.67
CA GLY A 346 18.31 14.26 -0.23
C GLY A 346 19.55 14.71 0.55
N ARG A 347 19.46 14.59 1.88
CA ARG A 347 20.51 14.99 2.84
C ARG A 347 21.48 13.87 3.24
N PHE A 348 21.30 12.65 2.74
CA PHE A 348 22.03 11.49 3.23
C PHE A 348 23.41 11.38 2.58
N CYS A 349 24.37 10.79 3.30
CA CYS A 349 25.75 10.63 2.84
C CYS A 349 25.89 9.46 1.85
N GLU A 350 24.98 9.36 0.89
CA GLU A 350 24.98 8.36 -0.16
C GLU A 350 24.81 9.06 -1.52
N SER A 351 25.69 8.75 -2.45
CA SER A 351 25.68 9.33 -3.80
C SER A 351 24.37 9.06 -4.56
N GLY A 352 23.73 7.92 -4.24
CA GLY A 352 22.45 7.49 -4.79
C GLY A 352 21.21 8.15 -4.16
N ASP A 353 21.36 9.05 -3.18
CA ASP A 353 20.25 9.77 -2.53
C ASP A 353 19.64 10.85 -3.44
N ILE A 354 19.05 10.40 -4.54
CA ILE A 354 18.36 11.21 -5.55
C ILE A 354 16.90 10.81 -5.55
N LEU A 355 16.04 11.75 -5.16
CA LEU A 355 14.61 11.54 -5.09
C LEU A 355 13.96 11.68 -6.47
N ILE A 356 14.31 12.75 -7.21
CA ILE A 356 13.78 13.02 -8.55
C ILE A 356 14.94 13.49 -9.43
N LYS A 357 15.22 12.74 -10.50
CA LYS A 357 16.38 13.01 -11.37
C LYS A 357 16.26 14.32 -12.12
N ASP A 358 15.13 14.56 -12.79
CA ASP A 358 14.88 15.78 -13.54
C ASP A 358 13.42 16.17 -13.42
N ILE A 359 13.14 17.37 -12.90
CA ILE A 359 11.79 17.91 -12.76
C ILE A 359 11.75 19.39 -13.14
N LYS A 360 10.67 19.79 -13.82
CA LYS A 360 10.41 21.20 -14.16
C LYS A 360 9.71 21.88 -13.00
N LEU A 361 10.34 22.89 -12.41
CA LEU A 361 9.79 23.66 -11.29
C LEU A 361 9.89 25.17 -11.57
N PRO A 362 9.10 26.01 -10.88
CA PRO A 362 9.36 27.44 -10.79
C PRO A 362 10.77 27.68 -10.24
N LYS A 363 11.27 28.91 -10.36
CA LYS A 363 12.58 29.27 -9.78
C LYS A 363 12.60 28.98 -8.27
N VAL A 364 13.41 27.99 -7.89
CA VAL A 364 13.52 27.50 -6.51
C VAL A 364 14.47 28.36 -5.69
N ALA A 365 14.17 28.50 -4.41
CA ALA A 365 14.97 29.18 -3.41
C ALA A 365 15.09 28.33 -2.14
N VAL A 366 16.16 28.56 -1.36
CA VAL A 366 16.27 28.00 -0.01
C VAL A 366 15.09 28.49 0.83
N GLY A 367 14.49 27.57 1.60
CA GLY A 367 13.29 27.83 2.40
C GLY A 367 11.97 27.55 1.68
N ASP A 368 11.96 27.37 0.36
CA ASP A 368 10.76 26.89 -0.33
C ASP A 368 10.33 25.50 0.19
N VAL A 369 9.02 25.25 0.20
CA VAL A 369 8.44 23.96 0.59
C VAL A 369 8.18 23.14 -0.67
N LEU A 370 8.86 22.00 -0.79
CA LEU A 370 8.64 21.04 -1.88
C LEU A 370 7.62 19.98 -1.45
N ALA A 371 6.54 19.84 -2.20
CA ALA A 371 5.53 18.81 -2.02
C ALA A 371 5.69 17.71 -3.08
N VAL A 372 6.16 16.54 -2.66
CA VAL A 372 6.29 15.35 -3.52
C VAL A 372 5.00 14.52 -3.42
N VAL A 373 4.39 14.23 -4.56
CA VAL A 373 3.04 13.63 -4.62
C VAL A 373 3.09 12.11 -4.71
N GLY A 374 2.02 11.42 -4.32
CA GLY A 374 1.93 9.96 -4.46
C GLY A 374 2.81 9.20 -3.46
N THR A 375 3.04 9.75 -2.27
CA THR A 375 3.91 9.15 -1.25
C THR A 375 3.13 8.46 -0.13
N GLY A 376 1.82 8.27 -0.28
CA GLY A 376 1.00 7.59 0.74
C GLY A 376 1.24 6.09 0.86
N ALA A 377 1.89 5.45 -0.12
CA ALA A 377 2.08 4.00 -0.17
C ALA A 377 3.55 3.59 -0.17
N TYR A 378 3.95 2.77 0.80
CA TYR A 378 5.27 2.15 0.98
C TYR A 378 6.42 3.11 1.31
N ASN A 379 6.17 4.42 1.36
CA ASN A 379 7.18 5.38 1.78
C ASN A 379 7.44 5.25 3.28
N TYR A 380 6.45 5.63 4.11
CA TYR A 380 6.58 5.53 5.57
C TYR A 380 6.81 4.09 6.05
N SER A 381 6.14 3.10 5.46
CA SER A 381 6.33 1.68 5.81
C SER A 381 7.76 1.18 5.61
N MET A 382 8.51 1.80 4.69
CA MET A 382 9.91 1.47 4.42
C MET A 382 10.88 2.50 5.01
N ALA A 383 10.39 3.43 5.83
CA ALA A 383 11.24 4.46 6.40
C ALA A 383 12.29 3.86 7.35
N SER A 384 13.50 4.41 7.33
CA SER A 384 14.63 3.93 8.12
C SER A 384 15.29 5.06 8.88
N ASN A 385 16.14 4.72 9.85
CA ASN A 385 16.98 5.69 10.56
C ASN A 385 18.40 5.76 10.01
N TYR A 386 18.55 5.65 8.68
CA TYR A 386 19.86 5.79 8.04
C TYR A 386 20.50 7.14 8.42
N ASN A 387 21.81 7.12 8.69
CA ASN A 387 22.55 8.24 9.31
C ASN A 387 21.97 8.77 10.64
N ARG A 388 21.24 7.94 11.41
CA ARG A 388 20.59 8.32 12.67
C ARG A 388 19.66 9.54 12.51
N VAL A 389 18.98 9.62 11.37
CA VAL A 389 17.89 10.59 11.17
C VAL A 389 16.59 9.97 11.64
N GLY A 390 15.84 10.67 12.50
CA GLY A 390 14.54 10.22 13.00
C GLY A 390 13.50 10.16 11.89
N ARG A 391 12.59 9.19 11.98
CA ARG A 391 11.46 9.09 11.04
C ARG A 391 10.58 10.36 11.12
N PRO A 392 10.06 10.84 9.97
CA PRO A 392 9.21 12.02 9.93
C PRO A 392 7.88 11.86 10.68
N ALA A 393 7.31 12.99 11.10
CA ALA A 393 5.91 13.04 11.54
C ALA A 393 4.93 12.73 10.38
N MET A 394 3.69 12.41 10.72
CA MET A 394 2.59 12.27 9.78
C MET A 394 1.35 13.01 10.28
N VAL A 395 0.72 13.78 9.40
CA VAL A 395 -0.52 14.50 9.67
C VAL A 395 -1.64 14.06 8.74
N LEU A 396 -2.86 14.10 9.26
CA LEU A 396 -4.11 13.89 8.53
C LEU A 396 -4.82 15.23 8.36
N LEU A 397 -5.16 15.59 7.13
CA LEU A 397 -5.89 16.81 6.79
C LEU A 397 -7.35 16.49 6.52
N ASN A 398 -8.25 17.23 7.14
CA ASN A 398 -9.69 17.13 6.91
C ASN A 398 -10.40 18.44 7.28
N GLU A 399 -11.20 18.98 6.35
CA GLU A 399 -12.08 20.14 6.57
C GLU A 399 -11.42 21.33 7.31
N GLY A 400 -10.20 21.70 6.91
CA GLY A 400 -9.42 22.81 7.47
C GLY A 400 -8.65 22.45 8.75
N ASN A 401 -8.67 21.19 9.18
CA ASN A 401 -7.94 20.74 10.38
C ASN A 401 -6.76 19.84 9.99
N ALA A 402 -5.59 20.14 10.54
CA ALA A 402 -4.41 19.28 10.46
C ALA A 402 -4.23 18.55 11.80
N THR A 403 -4.32 17.22 11.78
CA THR A 403 -4.21 16.38 12.98
C THR A 403 -2.95 15.53 12.93
N LEU A 404 -2.08 15.65 13.94
CA LEU A 404 -0.92 14.76 14.08
C LEU A 404 -1.37 13.33 14.38
N ILE A 405 -0.97 12.38 13.52
CA ILE A 405 -1.32 10.95 13.66
C ILE A 405 -0.10 10.06 13.92
N ILE A 406 1.12 10.57 13.66
CA ILE A 406 2.39 9.94 14.01
C ILE A 406 3.36 11.02 14.46
N ASN A 407 3.94 10.86 15.64
CA ASN A 407 4.97 11.75 16.15
C ASN A 407 6.27 11.60 15.35
N ARG A 408 6.99 12.71 15.20
CA ARG A 408 8.38 12.68 14.71
C ARG A 408 9.26 11.99 15.75
N GLU A 409 10.15 11.13 15.30
CA GLU A 409 11.13 10.53 16.21
C GLU A 409 12.15 11.58 16.68
N SER A 410 12.39 11.57 17.99
CA SER A 410 13.41 12.33 18.69
C SER A 410 14.76 11.60 18.69
N TYR A 411 15.80 12.23 19.24
CA TYR A 411 17.08 11.53 19.45
C TYR A 411 16.97 10.45 20.53
N GLU A 412 16.11 10.64 21.51
CA GLU A 412 15.79 9.68 22.54
C GLU A 412 15.17 8.41 21.94
N ASP A 413 14.27 8.54 20.97
CA ASP A 413 13.67 7.40 20.26
C ASP A 413 14.74 6.59 19.51
N LEU A 414 15.73 7.25 18.90
CA LEU A 414 16.80 6.59 18.15
C LEU A 414 17.71 5.71 19.00
N ILE A 415 17.84 6.02 20.29
CA ILE A 415 18.72 5.31 21.23
C ILE A 415 17.93 4.52 22.27
N LEU A 416 16.61 4.42 22.14
CA LEU A 416 15.72 3.80 23.13
C LEU A 416 16.15 2.37 23.49
N ASN A 417 16.73 1.63 22.54
CA ASN A 417 17.19 0.26 22.71
C ASN A 417 18.72 0.13 22.83
N ASP A 418 19.46 1.25 22.84
CA ASP A 418 20.92 1.24 22.95
C ASP A 418 21.29 0.92 24.41
N VAL A 419 22.24 -0.01 24.60
CA VAL A 419 22.81 -0.34 25.92
C VAL A 419 24.21 0.26 25.99
N ILE A 420 24.42 1.17 26.94
CA ILE A 420 25.76 1.72 27.23
C ILE A 420 26.51 0.68 28.07
N ILE A 421 27.60 0.14 27.52
CA ILE A 421 28.47 -0.86 28.17
C ILE A 421 29.68 -0.23 28.85
#